data_AF-A0A3B1ACN7-F1
#
_entry.id   AF-A0A3B1ACN7-F1
#
_cell.length_a   1.000
_cell.length_b   1.000
_cell.length_c   1.000
_cell.angle_alpha   90.00
_cell.angle_beta   90.00
_cell.angle_gamma   90.00
#
_symmetry.space_group_name_H-M   'P 1'
#
loop_
_entity.id
_entity.type
_entity.pdbx_description
1 polymer ?
#
loop_
_entity_poly.entity_id
_entity_poly.type
_entity_poly.pdbx_seq_one_letter_code
_entity_poly.pdbx_strand_id
1 'polypeptide(L)'
;MSLTLDIILAIFIVLLAGLTLILLLTFIMHFLMPRNVLKTYFKEPYFRPGEIAMLTGFPFGYIRTSMLMGILGFPASGKKRGLENAYKLAPVWYCTLSKYITVFFVIGFSLFILITAILSVYMLIYE
;
A
#
# COMPACT_ATOMS: atom_id res chain seq x y z
N MET A 1 -18.37 29.42 7.69
CA MET A 1 -17.90 28.49 6.65
C MET A 1 -19.13 27.98 5.91
N SER A 2 -19.08 27.77 4.59
CA SER A 2 -20.25 27.22 3.88
C SER A 2 -20.43 25.75 4.26
N LEU A 3 -21.68 25.27 4.39
CA LEU A 3 -21.98 23.87 4.71
C LEU A 3 -21.26 22.89 3.76
N THR A 4 -21.11 23.27 2.49
CA THR A 4 -20.38 22.49 1.47
C THR A 4 -18.90 22.34 1.81
N LEU A 5 -18.23 23.42 2.24
CA LEU A 5 -16.82 23.37 2.62
C LEU A 5 -16.61 22.51 3.86
N ASP A 6 -17.51 22.60 4.85
CA ASP A 6 -17.46 21.76 6.06
C ASP A 6 -17.53 20.26 5.69
N ILE A 7 -18.40 19.88 4.75
CA ILE A 7 -18.54 18.49 4.28
C ILE A 7 -17.27 18.03 3.55
N ILE A 8 -16.73 18.85 2.64
CA ILE A 8 -15.51 18.50 1.89
C ILE A 8 -14.33 18.28 2.84
N LEU A 9 -14.16 19.17 3.83
CA LEU A 9 -13.11 19.05 4.83
C LEU A 9 -13.29 17.82 5.73
N ALA A 10 -14.51 17.53 6.16
CA ALA A 10 -14.79 16.33 6.94
C ALA A 10 -14.41 15.04 6.17
N ILE A 11 -14.79 14.95 4.88
CA ILE A 11 -14.44 13.82 4.02
C ILE A 11 -12.91 13.73 3.85
N PHE A 12 -12.24 14.86 3.61
CA PHE A 12 -10.78 14.92 3.49
C PHE A 12 -10.10 14.39 4.76
N ILE A 13 -10.53 14.83 5.94
CA ILE A 13 -9.97 14.39 7.23
C ILE A 13 -10.18 12.90 7.45
N VAL A 14 -11.39 12.38 7.17
CA VAL A 14 -11.69 10.94 7.30
C VAL A 14 -10.82 10.11 6.36
N LEU A 15 -10.64 10.54 5.11
CA LEU A 15 -9.78 9.84 4.15
C LEU A 15 -8.31 9.90 4.57
N LEU A 16 -7.82 11.04 5.05
CA LEU A 16 -6.45 11.19 5.57
C LEU A 16 -6.19 10.28 6.78
N ALA A 17 -7.14 10.24 7.73
CA ALA A 17 -7.06 9.36 8.89
C ALA A 17 -7.08 7.88 8.48
N GLY A 18 -7.95 7.50 7.55
CA GLY A 18 -8.01 6.14 7.00
C GLY A 18 -6.71 5.72 6.30
N LEU A 19 -6.14 6.60 5.47
CA LEU A 19 -4.84 6.34 4.83
C LEU A 19 -3.71 6.20 5.84
N THR A 20 -3.70 7.04 6.87
CA THR A 20 -2.72 6.96 7.96
C THR A 20 -2.83 5.61 8.69
N LEU A 21 -4.05 5.17 8.99
CA LEU A 21 -4.29 3.85 9.59
C LEU A 21 -3.79 2.71 8.70
N ILE A 22 -4.03 2.78 7.38
CA ILE A 22 -3.56 1.78 6.41
C ILE A 22 -2.03 1.72 6.37
N LEU A 23 -1.34 2.86 6.46
CA LEU A 23 0.12 2.91 6.55
C LEU A 23 0.63 2.27 7.85
N LEU A 24 -0.03 2.54 8.98
CA LEU A 24 0.31 1.90 10.26
C LEU A 24 0.10 0.37 10.21
N LEU A 25 -1.00 -0.10 9.61
CA LEU A 25 -1.25 -1.53 9.42
C LEU A 25 -0.21 -2.17 8.50
N THR A 26 0.18 -1.49 7.42
CA THR A 26 1.27 -1.95 6.54
C THR A 26 2.60 -2.00 7.28
N PHE A 27 2.83 -1.09 8.22
CA PHE A 27 4.03 -1.09 9.06
C PHE A 27 4.05 -2.28 10.02
N ILE A 28 2.90 -2.62 10.62
CA ILE A 28 2.76 -3.86 11.40
C ILE A 28 3.03 -5.08 10.50
N MET A 29 2.45 -5.11 9.30
CA MET A 29 2.65 -6.19 8.33
C MET A 29 4.11 -6.32 7.87
N HIS A 30 4.90 -5.24 7.91
CA HIS A 30 6.34 -5.29 7.63
C HIS A 30 7.08 -6.18 8.61
N PHE A 31 6.80 -6.05 9.91
CA PHE A 31 7.42 -6.92 10.93
C PHE A 31 6.86 -8.34 10.91
N LEU A 32 5.59 -8.50 10.52
CA LEU A 32 4.94 -9.81 10.41
C LEU A 32 5.24 -10.54 9.08
N MET A 33 6.01 -9.93 8.16
CA MET A 33 6.30 -10.50 6.85
C MET A 33 6.93 -11.90 6.97
N PRO A 34 6.34 -12.94 6.36
CA PRO A 34 6.89 -14.29 6.43
C PRO A 34 8.32 -14.35 5.89
N ARG A 35 9.27 -14.73 6.76
CA ARG A 35 10.70 -14.81 6.41
C ARG A 35 10.96 -15.74 5.22
N ASN A 36 10.13 -16.78 5.06
CA ASN A 36 10.23 -17.74 3.95
C ASN A 36 9.94 -17.07 2.60
N VAL A 37 9.01 -16.11 2.55
CA VAL A 37 8.74 -15.33 1.33
C VAL A 37 9.97 -14.49 0.98
N LEU A 38 10.56 -13.80 1.96
CA LEU A 38 11.75 -12.97 1.75
C LEU A 38 12.94 -13.80 1.26
N LYS A 39 13.27 -14.90 1.94
CA LYS A 39 14.41 -15.76 1.57
C LYS A 39 14.27 -16.38 0.17
N THR A 40 13.04 -16.72 -0.23
CA THR A 40 12.79 -17.37 -1.50
C THR A 40 12.66 -16.39 -2.65
N TYR A 41 12.04 -15.23 -2.43
CA TYR A 41 11.65 -14.33 -3.52
C TYR A 41 12.33 -12.96 -3.51
N PHE A 42 12.84 -12.48 -2.38
CA PHE A 42 13.60 -11.22 -2.34
C PHE A 42 15.09 -11.49 -2.60
N LYS A 43 15.38 -11.95 -3.82
CA LYS A 43 16.73 -12.24 -4.33
C LYS A 43 16.72 -12.30 -5.86
N GLU A 44 17.88 -12.48 -6.46
CA GLU A 44 17.99 -12.82 -7.89
C GLU A 44 17.33 -14.18 -8.19
N PRO A 45 16.70 -14.37 -9.36
CA PRO A 45 16.57 -13.45 -10.49
C PRO A 45 15.36 -12.49 -10.40
N TYR A 46 14.60 -12.53 -9.30
CA TYR A 46 13.32 -11.81 -9.14
C TYR A 46 13.49 -10.30 -8.88
N PHE A 47 14.60 -9.94 -8.25
CA PHE A 47 15.03 -8.58 -7.98
C PHE A 47 16.47 -8.40 -8.45
N ARG A 48 16.76 -7.24 -9.04
CA ARG A 48 18.12 -6.85 -9.44
C ARG A 48 18.97 -6.56 -8.20
N PRO A 49 20.31 -6.70 -8.27
CA PRO A 49 21.20 -6.36 -7.16
C PRO A 49 20.97 -4.97 -6.57
N GLY A 50 20.75 -3.96 -7.42
CA GLY A 50 20.45 -2.60 -6.99
C GLY A 50 19.11 -2.45 -6.28
N GLU A 51 18.07 -3.17 -6.73
CA GLU A 51 16.78 -3.21 -6.01
C GLU A 51 16.95 -3.86 -4.64
N ILE A 52 17.70 -4.96 -4.56
CA ILE A 52 17.96 -5.67 -3.30
C ILE A 52 18.69 -4.75 -2.33
N ALA A 53 19.77 -4.10 -2.77
CA ALA A 53 20.54 -3.18 -1.95
C ALA A 53 19.67 -2.01 -1.43
N MET A 54 18.86 -1.42 -2.29
CA MET A 54 17.97 -0.31 -1.93
C MET A 54 16.87 -0.75 -0.95
N LEU A 55 16.25 -1.91 -1.19
CA LEU A 55 15.05 -2.38 -0.48
C LEU A 55 15.34 -3.23 0.77
N THR A 56 16.61 -3.38 1.18
CA THR A 56 16.97 -4.19 2.36
C THR A 56 16.82 -3.42 3.68
N GLY A 57 17.15 -2.12 3.71
CA GLY A 57 17.20 -1.29 4.93
C GLY A 57 16.01 -0.34 5.12
N PHE A 58 15.91 0.29 6.29
CA PHE A 58 14.93 1.36 6.54
C PHE A 58 15.32 2.65 5.79
N PRO A 59 14.38 3.38 5.19
CA PRO A 59 12.92 3.18 5.17
C PRO A 59 12.42 2.26 4.04
N PHE A 60 13.25 1.95 3.06
CA PHE A 60 12.86 1.29 1.81
C PHE A 60 12.43 -0.18 1.96
N GLY A 61 12.81 -0.85 3.05
CA GLY A 61 12.29 -2.17 3.40
C GLY A 61 10.78 -2.19 3.60
N TYR A 62 10.19 -1.04 3.92
CA TYR A 62 8.74 -0.86 3.95
C TYR A 62 8.12 -0.95 2.55
N ILE A 63 8.78 -0.38 1.53
CA ILE A 63 8.37 -0.48 0.12
C ILE A 63 8.42 -1.93 -0.36
N ARG A 64 9.47 -2.67 0.00
CA ARG A 64 9.54 -4.11 -0.29
C ARG A 64 8.32 -4.86 0.27
N THR A 65 7.95 -4.54 1.50
CA THR A 65 6.79 -5.15 2.16
C THR A 65 5.51 -4.83 1.40
N SER A 66 5.25 -3.58 1.05
CA SER A 66 4.03 -3.23 0.31
C SER A 66 3.98 -3.91 -1.06
N MET A 67 5.11 -4.00 -1.76
CA MET A 67 5.22 -4.76 -3.02
C MET A 67 4.86 -6.24 -2.84
N LEU A 68 5.46 -6.90 -1.85
CA LEU A 68 5.21 -8.31 -1.59
C LEU A 68 3.78 -8.55 -1.08
N MET A 69 3.23 -7.69 -0.23
CA MET A 69 1.83 -7.74 0.19
C MET A 69 0.89 -7.64 -1.03
N GLY A 70 1.19 -6.74 -1.98
CA GLY A 70 0.45 -6.64 -3.24
C GLY A 70 0.47 -7.96 -4.02
N ILE A 71 1.62 -8.61 -4.12
CA ILE A 71 1.77 -9.92 -4.80
C ILE A 71 1.03 -11.04 -4.04
N LEU A 72 1.14 -11.07 -2.72
CA LEU A 72 0.50 -12.10 -1.90
C LEU A 72 -1.03 -11.98 -1.92
N GLY A 73 -1.55 -10.75 -1.92
CA GLY A 73 -2.99 -10.48 -2.05
C GLY A 73 -3.51 -10.62 -3.47
N PHE A 74 -2.67 -10.33 -4.47
CA PHE A 74 -2.98 -10.39 -5.89
C PHE A 74 -1.87 -11.10 -6.68
N PRO A 75 -1.83 -12.45 -6.69
CA PRO A 75 -0.75 -13.22 -7.31
C PRO A 75 -0.47 -12.88 -8.78
N ALA A 76 -1.52 -12.51 -9.53
CA ALA A 76 -1.39 -12.08 -10.93
C ALA A 76 -0.44 -10.88 -11.11
N SER A 77 -0.35 -9.97 -10.13
CA SER A 77 0.58 -8.82 -10.18
C SER A 77 2.06 -9.25 -10.17
N GLY A 78 2.35 -10.44 -9.62
CA GLY A 78 3.68 -11.02 -9.56
C GLY A 78 4.10 -11.76 -10.83
N LYS A 79 3.21 -11.96 -11.81
CA LYS A 79 3.46 -12.80 -13.00
C LYS A 79 4.70 -12.37 -13.80
N LYS A 80 4.88 -11.06 -14.01
CA LYS A 80 6.04 -10.51 -14.75
C LYS A 80 7.38 -10.85 -14.08
N ARG A 81 7.38 -11.03 -12.76
CA ARG A 81 8.56 -11.41 -11.97
C ARG A 81 8.56 -12.91 -11.64
N GLY A 82 7.63 -13.74 -12.13
CA GLY A 82 7.55 -15.15 -11.74
C GLY A 82 7.21 -15.38 -10.26
N LEU A 83 6.54 -14.40 -9.62
CA LEU A 83 6.19 -14.40 -8.18
C LEU A 83 4.76 -14.86 -7.90
N GLU A 84 4.05 -15.36 -8.91
CA GLU A 84 2.65 -15.78 -8.82
C GLU A 84 2.39 -16.91 -7.81
N ASN A 85 3.42 -17.67 -7.42
CA ASN A 85 3.32 -18.73 -6.43
C ASN A 85 3.72 -18.29 -5.01
N ALA A 86 4.09 -17.02 -4.80
CA ALA A 86 4.61 -16.55 -3.51
C ALA A 86 3.60 -16.68 -2.36
N TYR A 87 2.30 -16.59 -2.65
CA TYR A 87 1.24 -16.75 -1.66
C TYR A 87 1.24 -18.14 -0.99
N LYS A 88 1.80 -19.16 -1.63
CA LYS A 88 1.90 -20.52 -1.07
C LYS A 88 2.89 -20.62 0.11
N LEU A 89 3.80 -19.65 0.25
CA LEU A 89 4.79 -19.61 1.33
C LEU A 89 4.36 -18.73 2.51
N ALA A 90 3.17 -18.13 2.45
CA ALA A 90 2.64 -17.25 3.47
C ALA A 90 1.37 -17.86 4.11
N PRO A 91 1.12 -17.59 5.40
CA PRO A 91 -0.14 -17.97 6.03
C PRO A 91 -1.34 -17.33 5.32
N VAL A 92 -2.46 -18.07 5.24
CA VAL A 92 -3.69 -17.60 4.58
C VAL A 92 -4.17 -16.26 5.16
N TRP A 93 -4.10 -16.09 6.48
CA TRP A 93 -4.50 -14.84 7.14
C TRP A 93 -3.65 -13.64 6.67
N TYR A 94 -2.35 -13.84 6.42
CA TYR A 94 -1.45 -12.79 5.97
C TYR A 94 -1.78 -12.39 4.53
N CYS A 95 -2.04 -13.36 3.66
CA CYS A 95 -2.46 -13.11 2.27
C CYS A 95 -3.80 -12.37 2.22
N THR A 96 -4.78 -12.81 3.00
CA THR A 96 -6.10 -12.18 3.09
C THR A 96 -5.99 -10.74 3.58
N LEU A 97 -5.24 -10.50 4.65
CA LEU A 97 -5.05 -9.15 5.18
C LEU A 97 -4.29 -8.26 4.19
N SER A 98 -3.25 -8.79 3.54
CA SER A 98 -2.52 -8.08 2.48
C SER A 98 -3.42 -7.64 1.33
N LYS A 99 -4.34 -8.52 0.90
CA LYS A 99 -5.35 -8.20 -0.12
C LYS A 99 -6.22 -7.02 0.32
N TYR A 100 -6.82 -7.08 1.50
CA TYR A 100 -7.69 -6.01 1.98
C TYR A 100 -6.94 -4.69 2.16
N ILE A 101 -5.77 -4.70 2.81
CA ILE A 101 -4.93 -3.51 2.99
C ILE A 101 -4.61 -2.89 1.63
N THR A 102 -4.21 -3.70 0.64
CA THR A 102 -3.89 -3.21 -0.70
C THR A 102 -5.11 -2.59 -1.40
N VAL A 103 -6.28 -3.23 -1.31
CA VAL A 103 -7.53 -2.69 -1.90
C VAL A 103 -7.92 -1.37 -1.25
N PHE A 104 -7.98 -1.33 0.08
CA PHE A 104 -8.34 -0.11 0.80
C PHE A 104 -7.34 1.01 0.55
N PHE A 105 -6.05 0.69 0.44
CA PHE A 105 -5.04 1.68 0.07
C PHE A 105 -5.31 2.26 -1.32
N VAL A 106 -5.51 1.43 -2.34
CA VAL A 106 -5.73 1.90 -3.73
C VAL A 106 -7.01 2.73 -3.83
N ILE A 107 -8.12 2.26 -3.27
CA ILE A 107 -9.40 2.97 -3.30
C ILE A 107 -9.31 4.27 -2.50
N GLY A 108 -8.84 4.19 -1.25
CA GLY A 108 -8.73 5.34 -0.36
C GLY A 108 -7.80 6.41 -0.90
N PHE A 109 -6.67 6.03 -1.49
CA PHE A 109 -5.70 6.96 -2.07
C PHE A 109 -6.27 7.63 -3.34
N SER A 110 -6.98 6.89 -4.18
CA SER A 110 -7.65 7.45 -5.36
C SER A 110 -8.73 8.47 -4.97
N LEU A 111 -9.54 8.16 -3.96
CA LEU A 111 -10.55 9.08 -3.43
C LEU A 111 -9.91 10.31 -2.77
N PHE A 112 -8.79 10.12 -2.06
CA PHE A 112 -8.05 11.21 -1.44
C PHE A 112 -7.51 12.21 -2.47
N ILE A 113 -6.96 11.72 -3.60
CA ILE A 113 -6.53 12.59 -4.70
C ILE A 113 -7.72 13.38 -5.26
N LEU A 114 -8.85 12.71 -5.49
CA LEU A 114 -10.06 13.35 -6.02
C LEU A 114 -10.58 14.46 -5.09
N ILE A 115 -10.71 14.20 -3.78
CA ILE A 115 -11.21 15.21 -2.83
C ILE A 115 -10.21 16.38 -2.68
N THR A 116 -8.91 16.10 -2.76
CA THR A 116 -7.86 17.14 -2.74
C THR A 116 -7.99 18.05 -3.96
N ALA A 117 -8.22 17.48 -5.14
CA ALA A 117 -8.46 18.26 -6.36
C ALA A 117 -9.72 19.12 -6.23
N ILE A 118 -10.84 18.55 -5.75
CA ILE A 118 -12.09 19.28 -5.53
C ILE A 118 -11.89 20.44 -4.54
N LEU A 119 -11.23 20.18 -3.41
CA LEU A 119 -10.95 21.20 -2.40
C LEU A 119 -10.09 22.33 -3.00
N SER A 120 -9.04 21.99 -3.76
CA SER A 120 -8.17 23.00 -4.38
C SER A 120 -8.92 23.91 -5.36
N VAL A 121 -9.80 23.34 -6.19
CA VAL A 121 -10.66 24.10 -7.12
C VAL A 121 -11.66 24.96 -6.36
N TYR A 122 -12.25 24.44 -5.29
CA TYR A 122 -13.16 25.21 -4.44
C TYR A 122 -12.46 26.43 -3.83
N MET A 123 -11.27 26.25 -3.26
CA MET A 123 -10.50 27.38 -2.70
C MET A 123 -10.17 28.42 -3.78
N LEU A 124 -9.76 28.02 -4.98
CA LEU A 124 -9.43 28.95 -6.07
C LEU A 124 -10.61 29.78 -6.59
N ILE A 125 -11.85 29.28 -6.47
CA ILE A 125 -13.05 29.97 -6.96
C ILE A 125 -13.63 30.93 -5.91
N TYR A 126 -13.48 30.59 -4.62
CA TYR A 126 -14.15 31.28 -3.52
C TYR A 126 -13.20 32.08 -2.59
N GLU A 127 -11.88 32.02 -2.80
CA GLU A 127 -10.92 33.04 -2.35
C GLU A 127 -10.89 34.23 -3.33
#